data_AF-D8M693-F1
#
_entry.id   AF-D8M693-F1
#
_cell.length_a   1.000
_cell.length_b   1.000
_cell.length_c   1.000
_cell.angle_alpha   90.00
_cell.angle_beta   90.00
_cell.angle_gamma   90.00
#
_symmetry.space_group_name_H-M   'P 1'
#
loop_
_entity.id
_entity.type
_entity.pdbx_description
1 polymer ?
#
loop_
_entity_poly.entity_id
_entity_poly.type
_entity_poly.pdbx_seq_one_letter_code
_entity_poly.pdbx_strand_id
1 'polypeptide(L)'
;MSFLAKVSPIHLLRRAFTRVINIESIPAFDKYDHLSNMESKDLFQFEPFSDEDHIAFPREQPGKDYDLNWSLANEWFTVWGNAYRNPDRSLLMSHLKCVRDKCGNAFCKRTYVSDCDVPSLTSDFEELSDEVKEFLSKVPNLYVEDAAVCSGRLLETRIRSVTNDPATALLLKNMLHRMPLRHPQTPHPLSLIVARGLSRPFTAIGEDLHSRSLTVLVGGEVSPRLILRSLATATAQVFDAERGRVEMAAGESNTPPIKGPISKCILPCCTCIAASGDVKLAFGAAAKTAITALAAENRLFCDGDTVLSRDGVSRVFAGVCCDGEKLEKLGKLGKLGKPGEGEMVLNQKVYRAVEGDNLLVMPNEVFFVENEGEEGMLSDGKEVLDKLGKYIGNDEYAAFAMERLQNAVFRTIHGDSLEKLLK
;
A
#
# COMPACT_ATOMS: atom_id res chain seq x y z
N MET A 1 17.49 51.95 -45.65
CA MET A 1 18.86 51.41 -45.56
C MET A 1 19.10 50.98 -44.13
N SER A 2 19.35 49.69 -43.95
CA SER A 2 19.41 48.99 -42.66
C SER A 2 20.69 49.31 -41.88
N PHE A 3 20.52 49.72 -40.63
CA PHE A 3 21.52 49.56 -39.59
C PHE A 3 20.90 48.68 -38.51
N LEU A 4 21.37 47.44 -38.36
CA LEU A 4 21.40 46.75 -37.07
C LEU A 4 22.36 45.57 -37.20
N ALA A 5 23.43 45.66 -36.42
CA ALA A 5 24.57 44.78 -36.43
C ALA A 5 24.26 43.40 -35.83
N LYS A 6 24.96 42.42 -36.38
CA LYS A 6 25.03 41.02 -35.97
C LYS A 6 25.36 40.89 -34.48
N VAL A 7 24.44 40.29 -33.72
CA VAL A 7 24.75 39.60 -32.46
C VAL A 7 24.32 38.14 -32.65
N SER A 8 25.26 37.21 -32.52
CA SER A 8 25.01 35.79 -32.82
C SER A 8 24.01 35.15 -31.83
N PRO A 9 23.17 34.19 -32.25
CA PRO A 9 22.15 33.58 -31.39
C PRO A 9 22.67 32.56 -30.37
N ILE A 10 23.99 32.39 -30.25
CA ILE A 10 24.57 31.19 -29.61
C ILE A 10 24.79 31.35 -28.09
N HIS A 11 24.64 32.55 -27.52
CA HIS A 11 24.91 32.81 -26.09
C HIS A 11 23.68 33.05 -25.20
N LEU A 12 22.45 32.96 -25.72
CA LEU A 12 21.22 33.13 -24.92
C LEU A 12 20.43 31.84 -24.65
N LEU A 13 20.92 30.68 -25.10
CA LEU A 13 20.23 29.38 -24.98
C LEU A 13 20.83 28.42 -23.93
N ARG A 14 21.79 28.86 -23.09
CA ARG A 14 22.45 28.00 -22.09
C ARG A 14 22.05 28.22 -20.62
N ARG A 15 21.00 28.99 -20.32
CA ARG A 15 20.61 29.29 -18.92
C ARG A 15 19.15 28.97 -18.51
N ALA A 16 18.37 28.25 -19.31
CA ALA A 16 16.95 28.00 -18.99
C ALA A 16 16.41 26.60 -19.33
N PHE A 17 17.22 25.53 -19.21
CA PHE A 17 16.79 24.16 -19.53
C PHE A 17 17.18 23.09 -18.48
N THR A 18 17.12 23.43 -17.20
CA THR A 18 16.67 22.46 -16.19
C THR A 18 15.15 22.57 -16.11
N ARG A 19 14.46 21.99 -17.11
CA ARG A 19 13.00 21.82 -17.08
C ARG A 19 12.66 20.94 -15.89
N VAL A 20 12.19 21.58 -14.83
CA VAL A 20 11.34 20.95 -13.81
C VAL A 20 10.15 20.37 -14.57
N ILE A 21 9.98 19.05 -14.55
CA ILE A 21 8.75 18.44 -15.07
C ILE A 21 7.65 18.86 -14.08
N ASN A 22 6.83 19.84 -14.45
CA ASN A 22 5.65 20.16 -13.67
C ASN A 22 4.68 18.97 -13.81
N ILE A 23 4.46 18.22 -12.74
CA ILE A 23 3.56 17.05 -12.75
C ILE A 23 2.14 17.44 -13.17
N GLU A 24 1.73 18.69 -12.93
CA GLU A 24 0.43 19.20 -13.35
C GLU A 24 0.25 19.20 -14.87
N SER A 25 1.34 19.34 -15.64
CA SER A 25 1.32 19.36 -17.11
C SER A 25 1.40 17.98 -17.76
N ILE A 26 1.52 16.91 -16.96
CA ILE A 26 1.48 15.53 -17.46
C ILE A 26 0.02 15.13 -17.76
N PRO A 27 -0.28 14.51 -18.92
CA PRO A 27 -1.62 14.00 -19.18
C PRO A 27 -1.99 12.87 -18.22
N ALA A 28 -3.24 12.83 -17.77
CA ALA A 28 -3.74 11.70 -16.98
C ALA A 28 -3.93 10.48 -17.89
N PHE A 29 -3.43 9.33 -17.46
CA PHE A 29 -3.46 8.09 -18.23
C PHE A 29 -4.57 7.16 -17.72
N ASP A 30 -5.84 7.52 -17.89
CA ASP A 30 -6.96 6.79 -17.26
C ASP A 30 -7.70 5.82 -18.20
N LYS A 31 -7.30 5.76 -19.49
CA LYS A 31 -7.89 4.81 -20.44
C LYS A 31 -7.23 3.45 -20.34
N TYR A 32 -8.06 2.43 -20.08
CA TYR A 32 -7.67 1.03 -20.06
C TYR A 32 -8.19 0.30 -21.30
N ASP A 33 -7.32 -0.53 -21.85
CA ASP A 33 -7.61 -1.32 -23.03
C ASP A 33 -8.27 -2.63 -22.58
N HIS A 34 -9.45 -2.93 -23.11
CA HIS A 34 -10.11 -4.23 -22.94
C HIS A 34 -9.78 -5.13 -24.12
N LEU A 35 -9.64 -6.43 -23.88
CA LEU A 35 -9.49 -7.41 -24.97
C LEU A 35 -10.69 -7.37 -25.94
N SER A 36 -11.88 -7.01 -25.47
CA SER A 36 -13.05 -6.78 -26.33
C SER A 36 -12.99 -5.50 -27.17
N ASN A 37 -12.15 -4.53 -26.79
CA ASN A 37 -11.90 -3.28 -27.53
C ASN A 37 -10.67 -3.38 -28.45
N MET A 38 -9.88 -4.45 -28.33
CA MET A 38 -8.92 -4.80 -29.37
C MET A 38 -9.73 -5.32 -30.55
N GLU A 39 -9.67 -4.62 -31.70
CA GLU A 39 -10.17 -5.16 -32.97
C GLU A 39 -9.76 -6.63 -33.02
N SER A 40 -10.74 -7.50 -33.20
CA SER A 40 -10.70 -8.96 -33.08
C SER A 40 -9.74 -9.65 -34.07
N LYS A 41 -8.48 -9.27 -34.08
CA LYS A 41 -7.42 -9.96 -34.79
C LYS A 41 -6.81 -11.06 -33.92
N ASP A 42 -6.87 -10.92 -32.59
CA ASP A 42 -6.07 -11.74 -31.67
C ASP A 42 -6.84 -12.35 -30.48
N LEU A 43 -8.18 -12.37 -30.48
CA LEU A 43 -8.95 -13.13 -29.47
C LEU A 43 -8.81 -14.67 -29.65
N PHE A 44 -8.28 -15.09 -30.80
CA PHE A 44 -7.66 -16.38 -31.04
C PHE A 44 -6.42 -16.19 -31.91
N GLN A 45 -5.27 -15.81 -31.34
CA GLN A 45 -4.04 -16.34 -31.94
C GLN A 45 -3.95 -17.83 -31.59
N PHE A 46 -4.74 -18.65 -32.30
CA PHE A 46 -4.02 -19.67 -33.05
C PHE A 46 -3.09 -18.85 -33.92
N GLU A 47 -1.79 -18.85 -33.60
CA GLU A 47 -0.79 -18.58 -34.63
C GLU A 47 -1.30 -19.31 -35.88
N PRO A 48 -1.40 -18.67 -37.06
CA PRO A 48 -1.85 -19.38 -38.25
C PRO A 48 -1.04 -20.66 -38.27
N PHE A 49 -1.69 -21.82 -38.17
CA PHE A 49 -1.02 -23.10 -37.96
C PHE A 49 0.15 -23.15 -38.93
N SER A 50 1.34 -22.79 -38.44
CA SER A 50 2.53 -22.94 -39.23
C SER A 50 2.69 -24.43 -39.25
N ASP A 51 2.88 -25.01 -40.43
CA ASP A 51 3.05 -26.46 -40.67
C ASP A 51 4.22 -27.10 -39.88
N GLU A 52 4.78 -26.42 -38.88
CA GLU A 52 5.60 -26.94 -37.79
C GLU A 52 4.69 -27.54 -36.69
N ASP A 53 3.96 -28.59 -37.04
CA ASP A 53 3.03 -29.37 -36.20
C ASP A 53 3.72 -30.19 -35.07
N HIS A 54 4.79 -29.65 -34.49
CA HIS A 54 5.46 -30.15 -33.29
C HIS A 54 5.71 -29.02 -32.29
N ILE A 55 4.64 -28.33 -31.88
CA ILE A 55 4.75 -27.28 -30.88
C ILE A 55 4.86 -27.93 -29.49
N ALA A 56 6.07 -27.91 -28.92
CA ALA A 56 6.35 -28.48 -27.61
C ALA A 56 5.55 -27.78 -26.51
N PHE A 57 4.75 -28.57 -25.77
CA PHE A 57 4.05 -28.13 -24.57
C PHE A 57 4.90 -28.46 -23.33
N PRO A 58 4.94 -27.60 -22.29
CA PRO A 58 4.21 -26.33 -22.13
C PRO A 58 4.92 -25.10 -22.74
N ARG A 59 4.12 -24.13 -23.25
CA ARG A 59 4.60 -22.85 -23.83
C ARG A 59 4.84 -21.77 -22.77
N GLU A 60 5.66 -22.07 -21.76
CA GLU A 60 5.94 -21.12 -20.68
C GLU A 60 6.79 -19.94 -21.18
N GLN A 61 6.30 -18.72 -20.95
CA GLN A 61 6.98 -17.47 -21.26
C GLN A 61 6.66 -16.44 -20.17
N PRO A 62 7.43 -15.33 -20.04
CA PRO A 62 7.06 -14.25 -19.13
C PRO A 62 5.63 -13.77 -19.38
N GLY A 63 4.76 -13.89 -18.37
CA GLY A 63 3.33 -13.56 -18.48
C GLY A 63 2.41 -14.74 -18.85
N LYS A 64 2.97 -15.90 -19.21
CA LYS A 64 2.25 -17.14 -19.54
C LYS A 64 2.76 -18.28 -18.65
N ASP A 65 2.40 -18.21 -17.37
CA ASP A 65 2.69 -19.22 -16.35
C ASP A 65 1.42 -20.05 -16.12
N TYR A 66 1.47 -21.35 -16.45
CA TYR A 66 0.32 -22.23 -16.33
C TYR A 66 -0.08 -22.48 -14.88
N ASP A 67 0.88 -22.64 -13.96
CA ASP A 67 0.58 -22.88 -12.55
C ASP A 67 -0.07 -21.66 -11.90
N LEU A 68 0.39 -20.46 -12.27
CA LEU A 68 -0.25 -19.22 -11.88
C LEU A 68 -1.67 -19.13 -12.45
N ASN A 69 -1.85 -19.39 -13.75
CA ASN A 69 -3.16 -19.30 -14.40
C ASN A 69 -4.16 -20.27 -13.77
N TRP A 70 -3.74 -21.50 -13.48
CA TRP A 70 -4.56 -22.47 -12.75
C TRP A 70 -4.88 -22.01 -11.34
N SER A 71 -3.91 -21.40 -10.63
CA SER A 71 -4.16 -20.85 -9.30
C SER A 71 -5.18 -19.72 -9.33
N LEU A 72 -5.08 -18.79 -10.30
CA LEU A 72 -6.01 -17.68 -10.45
C LEU A 72 -7.40 -18.16 -10.87
N ALA A 73 -7.48 -19.16 -11.76
CA ALA A 73 -8.76 -19.75 -12.17
C ALA A 73 -9.46 -20.48 -11.02
N ASN A 74 -8.70 -21.13 -10.14
CA ASN A 74 -9.24 -21.80 -8.97
C ASN A 74 -9.71 -20.81 -7.88
N GLU A 75 -9.03 -19.67 -7.73
CA GLU A 75 -9.37 -18.68 -6.70
C GLU A 75 -10.42 -17.67 -7.17
N TRP A 76 -10.28 -17.09 -8.37
CA TRP A 76 -11.10 -15.95 -8.79
C TRP A 76 -11.56 -15.95 -10.24
N PHE A 77 -10.65 -16.04 -11.21
CA PHE A 77 -11.01 -15.80 -12.61
C PHE A 77 -10.04 -16.41 -13.62
N THR A 78 -10.55 -16.63 -14.84
CA THR A 78 -9.77 -17.15 -15.96
C THR A 78 -8.99 -16.04 -16.64
N VAL A 79 -7.67 -16.19 -16.76
CA VAL A 79 -6.80 -15.23 -17.43
C VAL A 79 -6.87 -15.44 -18.95
N TRP A 80 -7.36 -14.44 -19.70
CA TRP A 80 -7.32 -14.48 -21.17
C TRP A 80 -6.08 -13.82 -21.77
N GLY A 81 -5.54 -12.81 -21.07
CA GLY A 81 -4.32 -12.10 -21.46
C GLY A 81 -3.06 -12.71 -20.85
N ASN A 82 -2.13 -11.85 -20.44
CA ASN A 82 -0.94 -12.25 -19.70
C ASN A 82 -1.13 -12.03 -18.19
N ALA A 83 -0.58 -12.91 -17.37
CA ALA A 83 -0.48 -12.73 -15.93
C ALA A 83 0.98 -12.82 -15.48
N TYR A 84 1.48 -11.74 -14.87
CA TYR A 84 2.84 -11.66 -14.36
C TYR A 84 2.83 -11.84 -12.84
N ARG A 85 3.43 -12.92 -12.35
CA ARG A 85 3.61 -13.18 -10.92
C ARG A 85 4.86 -12.51 -10.40
N ASN A 86 4.73 -11.81 -9.28
CA ASN A 86 5.75 -11.04 -8.58
C ASN A 86 6.68 -10.26 -9.52
N PRO A 87 6.13 -9.52 -10.51
CA PRO A 87 6.90 -8.94 -11.59
C PRO A 87 8.01 -8.04 -11.08
N ASP A 88 9.16 -8.08 -11.75
CA ASP A 88 10.28 -7.21 -11.42
C ASP A 88 9.94 -5.75 -11.66
N ARG A 89 10.61 -4.88 -10.89
CA ARG A 89 10.44 -3.44 -11.01
C ARG A 89 10.73 -2.94 -12.43
N SER A 90 11.72 -3.50 -13.12
CA SER A 90 12.05 -3.15 -14.50
C SER A 90 10.88 -3.41 -15.45
N LEU A 91 10.24 -4.59 -15.35
CA LEU A 91 9.07 -4.96 -16.13
C LEU A 91 7.91 -4.00 -15.85
N LEU A 92 7.57 -3.80 -14.57
CA LEU A 92 6.50 -2.88 -14.19
C LEU A 92 6.73 -1.47 -14.72
N MET A 93 7.95 -0.95 -14.55
CA MET A 93 8.34 0.36 -15.06
C MET A 93 8.22 0.43 -16.59
N SER A 94 8.58 -0.63 -17.32
CA SER A 94 8.45 -0.67 -18.79
C SER A 94 7.00 -0.62 -19.26
N HIS A 95 6.05 -1.15 -18.47
CA HIS A 95 4.63 -1.13 -18.78
C HIS A 95 3.93 0.15 -18.31
N LEU A 96 4.60 1.02 -17.55
CA LEU A 96 4.03 2.31 -17.11
C LEU A 96 3.84 3.27 -18.29
N LYS A 97 2.60 3.73 -18.47
CA LYS A 97 2.30 4.94 -19.25
C LYS A 97 2.73 6.16 -18.42
N CYS A 98 3.92 6.72 -18.70
CA CYS A 98 4.54 7.76 -17.88
C CYS A 98 5.48 8.68 -18.68
N VAL A 99 5.86 9.82 -18.08
CA VAL A 99 6.95 10.68 -18.57
C VAL A 99 8.20 10.39 -17.74
N ARG A 100 9.34 10.18 -18.38
CA ARG A 100 10.61 9.90 -17.69
C ARG A 100 11.52 11.11 -17.66
N ASP A 101 12.19 11.34 -16.53
CA ASP A 101 13.28 12.31 -16.46
C ASP A 101 14.64 11.71 -16.87
N LYS A 102 15.68 12.55 -16.82
CA LYS A 102 17.06 12.15 -17.14
C LYS A 102 17.67 11.19 -16.11
N CYS A 103 17.09 11.12 -14.90
CA CYS A 103 17.50 10.24 -13.82
C CYS A 103 16.73 8.92 -13.83
N GLY A 104 15.89 8.69 -14.85
CA GLY A 104 15.09 7.47 -15.01
C GLY A 104 13.80 7.44 -14.18
N ASN A 105 13.47 8.51 -13.44
CA ASN A 105 12.25 8.59 -12.64
C ASN A 105 11.03 8.63 -13.55
N ALA A 106 10.00 7.84 -13.23
CA ALA A 106 8.76 7.75 -13.96
C ALA A 106 7.68 8.60 -13.28
N PHE A 107 7.24 9.66 -13.94
CA PHE A 107 6.18 10.53 -13.48
C PHE A 107 4.84 10.08 -14.09
N CYS A 108 3.95 9.63 -13.23
CA CYS A 108 2.64 9.10 -13.55
C CYS A 108 1.57 10.03 -12.98
N LYS A 109 0.60 10.41 -13.82
CA LYS A 109 -0.61 11.11 -13.38
C LYS A 109 -1.83 10.21 -13.62
N ARG A 110 -2.63 10.06 -12.57
CA ARG A 110 -3.85 9.25 -12.52
C ARG A 110 -4.99 10.09 -11.97
N THR A 111 -6.18 9.95 -12.52
CA THR A 111 -7.38 10.53 -11.90
C THR A 111 -7.85 9.59 -10.80
N TYR A 112 -8.24 10.16 -9.67
CA TYR A 112 -8.86 9.44 -8.56
C TYR A 112 -10.12 10.16 -8.14
N VAL A 113 -11.13 9.39 -7.77
CA VAL A 113 -12.32 9.90 -7.09
C VAL A 113 -11.92 10.29 -5.66
N SER A 114 -12.55 11.35 -5.14
CA SER A 114 -12.33 11.76 -3.76
C SER A 114 -12.67 10.62 -2.81
N ASP A 115 -11.82 10.38 -1.81
CA ASP A 115 -12.02 9.27 -0.87
C ASP A 115 -13.39 9.31 -0.16
N CYS A 116 -14.00 10.49 0.00
CA CYS A 116 -15.32 10.65 0.61
C CYS A 116 -16.47 10.18 -0.31
N ASP A 117 -16.23 10.14 -1.62
CA ASP A 117 -17.24 9.79 -2.63
C ASP A 117 -17.16 8.31 -3.03
N VAL A 118 -16.19 7.56 -2.49
CA VAL A 118 -16.05 6.12 -2.74
C VAL A 118 -16.85 5.34 -1.69
N PRO A 119 -17.93 4.63 -2.07
CA PRO A 119 -18.72 3.85 -1.14
C PRO A 119 -17.97 2.60 -0.65
N SER A 120 -18.23 2.23 0.61
CA SER A 120 -17.84 0.94 1.19
C SER A 120 -19.04 0.00 1.15
N LEU A 121 -19.06 -0.93 0.20
CA LEU A 121 -20.19 -1.82 -0.08
C LEU A 121 -19.91 -3.20 0.52
N THR A 122 -20.65 -3.60 1.55
CA THR A 122 -20.45 -4.90 2.24
C THR A 122 -21.60 -5.88 2.04
N SER A 123 -22.81 -5.41 1.70
CA SER A 123 -23.99 -6.26 1.53
C SER A 123 -24.00 -7.08 0.23
N ASP A 124 -23.27 -6.62 -0.80
CA ASP A 124 -23.37 -7.15 -2.16
C ASP A 124 -22.03 -7.73 -2.64
N PHE A 125 -21.25 -8.30 -1.71
CA PHE A 125 -19.87 -8.71 -1.97
C PHE A 125 -19.75 -9.73 -3.12
N GLU A 126 -20.65 -10.71 -3.18
CA GLU A 126 -20.65 -11.75 -4.24
C GLU A 126 -20.88 -11.13 -5.63
N GLU A 127 -21.89 -10.27 -5.77
CA GLU A 127 -22.19 -9.58 -7.03
C GLU A 127 -21.02 -8.68 -7.48
N LEU A 128 -20.41 -7.95 -6.54
CA LEU A 128 -19.24 -7.10 -6.81
C LEU A 128 -18.02 -7.95 -7.19
N SER A 129 -17.84 -9.10 -6.54
CA SER A 129 -16.80 -10.08 -6.86
C SER A 129 -16.96 -10.55 -8.30
N ASP A 130 -18.15 -10.94 -8.71
CA ASP A 130 -18.40 -11.47 -10.05
C ASP A 130 -18.17 -10.41 -11.13
N GLU A 131 -18.62 -9.17 -10.91
CA GLU A 131 -18.34 -8.03 -11.81
C GLU A 131 -16.82 -7.80 -11.97
N VAL A 132 -16.08 -7.75 -10.86
CA VAL A 132 -14.63 -7.55 -10.85
C VAL A 132 -13.90 -8.69 -11.56
N LYS A 133 -14.31 -9.94 -11.30
CA LYS A 133 -13.74 -11.15 -11.91
C LYS A 133 -13.98 -11.17 -13.42
N GLU A 134 -15.20 -10.84 -13.86
CA GLU A 134 -15.53 -10.75 -15.29
C GLU A 134 -14.71 -9.66 -15.98
N PHE A 135 -14.59 -8.49 -15.36
CA PHE A 135 -13.80 -7.38 -15.88
C PHE A 135 -12.32 -7.76 -16.04
N LEU A 136 -11.71 -8.33 -14.98
CA LEU A 136 -10.29 -8.68 -14.97
C LEU A 136 -9.94 -9.86 -15.88
N SER A 137 -10.88 -10.77 -16.11
CA SER A 137 -10.68 -11.87 -17.09
C SER A 137 -10.37 -11.32 -18.49
N LYS A 138 -10.90 -10.14 -18.83
CA LYS A 138 -10.84 -9.53 -20.17
C LYS A 138 -9.76 -8.47 -20.31
N VAL A 139 -8.87 -8.28 -19.33
CA VAL A 139 -7.77 -7.31 -19.46
C VAL A 139 -6.53 -7.95 -20.12
N PRO A 140 -5.73 -7.18 -20.87
CA PRO A 140 -4.58 -7.72 -21.58
C PRO A 140 -3.43 -8.16 -20.66
N ASN A 141 -3.25 -7.49 -19.53
CA ASN A 141 -2.18 -7.77 -18.58
C ASN A 141 -2.70 -7.69 -17.15
N LEU A 142 -2.34 -8.70 -16.36
CA LEU A 142 -2.56 -8.77 -14.93
C LEU A 142 -1.23 -8.84 -14.21
N TYR A 143 -1.14 -8.17 -13.09
CA TYR A 143 0.02 -8.18 -12.21
C TYR A 143 -0.40 -8.76 -10.88
N VAL A 144 0.25 -9.85 -10.51
CA VAL A 144 0.01 -10.57 -9.27
C VAL A 144 1.21 -10.37 -8.36
N GLU A 145 1.01 -9.92 -7.13
CA GLU A 145 2.07 -9.84 -6.12
C GLU A 145 1.67 -10.68 -4.91
N ASP A 146 2.37 -11.81 -4.75
CA ASP A 146 2.36 -12.65 -3.57
C ASP A 146 3.34 -12.08 -2.54
N ALA A 147 2.80 -11.63 -1.41
CA ALA A 147 3.52 -10.87 -0.41
C ALA A 147 2.97 -11.19 1.00
N ALA A 148 3.31 -10.36 1.97
CA ALA A 148 2.67 -10.34 3.27
C ALA A 148 2.32 -8.91 3.69
N VAL A 149 1.29 -8.81 4.52
CA VAL A 149 1.12 -7.69 5.44
C VAL A 149 1.65 -8.12 6.81
N CYS A 150 2.10 -7.15 7.59
CA CYS A 150 2.76 -7.35 8.88
C CYS A 150 4.19 -7.88 8.77
N SER A 151 5.14 -7.16 9.34
CA SER A 151 6.57 -7.47 9.28
C SER A 151 7.01 -8.58 10.24
N GLY A 152 6.38 -8.69 11.41
CA GLY A 152 6.83 -9.56 12.49
C GLY A 152 6.70 -11.04 12.14
N ARG A 153 7.73 -11.83 12.49
CA ARG A 153 7.72 -13.29 12.29
C ARG A 153 6.62 -13.93 13.13
N LEU A 154 5.84 -14.83 12.53
CA LEU A 154 4.60 -15.41 13.07
C LEU A 154 3.42 -14.42 13.20
N LEU A 155 3.64 -13.14 12.84
CA LEU A 155 2.58 -12.14 12.73
C LEU A 155 2.22 -11.87 11.27
N GLU A 156 3.05 -12.33 10.32
CA GLU A 156 2.84 -12.09 8.90
C GLU A 156 1.56 -12.76 8.40
N THR A 157 0.69 -11.98 7.80
CA THR A 157 -0.49 -12.48 7.09
C THR A 157 -0.16 -12.46 5.60
N ARG A 158 -0.10 -13.64 4.99
CA ARG A 158 0.15 -13.71 3.55
C ARG A 158 -0.99 -13.09 2.77
N ILE A 159 -0.61 -12.37 1.73
CA ILE A 159 -1.55 -11.73 0.83
C ILE A 159 -1.19 -12.05 -0.61
N ARG A 160 -2.22 -12.31 -1.41
CA ARG A 160 -2.11 -12.21 -2.87
C ARG A 160 -2.83 -10.97 -3.33
N SER A 161 -2.12 -10.10 -4.03
CA SER A 161 -2.74 -8.93 -4.67
C SER A 161 -2.76 -9.07 -6.18
N VAL A 162 -3.86 -8.67 -6.81
CA VAL A 162 -4.05 -8.74 -8.26
C VAL A 162 -4.55 -7.41 -8.79
N THR A 163 -3.93 -6.90 -9.84
CA THR A 163 -4.38 -5.67 -10.50
C THR A 163 -4.07 -5.66 -11.99
N ASN A 164 -4.88 -4.93 -12.76
CA ASN A 164 -4.63 -4.64 -14.16
C ASN A 164 -3.74 -3.38 -14.39
N ASP A 165 -3.40 -2.65 -13.33
CA ASP A 165 -2.64 -1.40 -13.44
C ASP A 165 -1.19 -1.54 -12.97
N PRO A 166 -0.18 -1.28 -13.83
CA PRO A 166 1.23 -1.43 -13.46
C PRO A 166 1.69 -0.42 -12.40
N ALA A 167 1.04 0.75 -12.28
CA ALA A 167 1.38 1.73 -11.24
C ALA A 167 0.89 1.27 -9.86
N THR A 168 -0.33 0.74 -9.79
CA THR A 168 -0.86 0.07 -8.59
C THR A 168 0.00 -1.15 -8.23
N ALA A 169 0.39 -1.98 -9.19
CA ALA A 169 1.26 -3.13 -8.92
C ALA A 169 2.62 -2.71 -8.34
N LEU A 170 3.25 -1.67 -8.89
CA LEU A 170 4.52 -1.15 -8.38
C LEU A 170 4.36 -0.50 -7.00
N LEU A 171 3.24 0.17 -6.76
CA LEU A 171 2.88 0.69 -5.45
C LEU A 171 2.78 -0.44 -4.43
N LEU A 172 2.01 -1.49 -4.72
CA LEU A 172 1.84 -2.64 -3.82
C LEU A 172 3.17 -3.36 -3.58
N LYS A 173 4.01 -3.50 -4.61
CA LYS A 173 5.36 -4.07 -4.47
C LYS A 173 6.26 -3.28 -3.52
N ASN A 174 6.08 -1.96 -3.41
CA ASN A 174 6.82 -1.12 -2.48
C ASN A 174 6.21 -1.08 -1.08
N MET A 175 4.89 -1.27 -0.96
CA MET A 175 4.16 -1.18 0.30
C MET A 175 4.05 -2.53 1.03
N LEU A 176 4.02 -3.66 0.34
CA LEU A 176 3.87 -4.99 0.94
C LEU A 176 5.23 -5.62 1.28
N HIS A 177 5.23 -6.53 2.26
CA HIS A 177 6.43 -7.28 2.64
C HIS A 177 6.75 -8.36 1.63
N ARG A 178 7.99 -8.36 1.13
CA ARG A 178 8.47 -9.42 0.23
C ARG A 178 8.54 -10.74 0.99
N MET A 179 7.99 -11.78 0.39
CA MET A 179 8.01 -13.14 0.91
C MET A 179 8.77 -14.07 -0.03
N PRO A 180 9.41 -15.13 0.49
CA PRO A 180 9.93 -16.19 -0.35
C PRO A 180 8.81 -16.77 -1.22
N LEU A 181 9.10 -16.94 -2.51
CA LEU A 181 8.15 -17.50 -3.47
C LEU A 181 7.77 -18.92 -3.05
N ARG A 182 6.47 -19.16 -2.94
CA ARG A 182 5.89 -20.49 -2.72
C ARG A 182 5.23 -20.99 -3.99
N HIS A 183 4.73 -22.22 -3.97
CA HIS A 183 3.89 -22.73 -5.05
C HIS A 183 2.68 -21.80 -5.27
N PRO A 184 2.31 -21.44 -6.52
CA PRO A 184 1.20 -20.54 -6.79
C PRO A 184 -0.10 -20.93 -6.08
N GLN A 185 -0.42 -22.22 -6.03
CA GLN A 185 -1.64 -22.74 -5.40
C GLN A 185 -1.61 -22.76 -3.86
N THR A 186 -0.56 -22.21 -3.22
CA THR A 186 -0.54 -22.09 -1.75
C THR A 186 -1.69 -21.17 -1.33
N PRO A 187 -2.58 -21.57 -0.40
CA PRO A 187 -3.68 -20.71 0.02
C PRO A 187 -3.20 -19.37 0.62
N HIS A 188 -3.94 -18.31 0.32
CA HIS A 188 -3.72 -16.97 0.85
C HIS A 188 -4.89 -16.61 1.79
N PRO A 189 -4.64 -16.32 3.08
CA PRO A 189 -5.72 -15.96 4.02
C PRO A 189 -6.32 -14.58 3.73
N LEU A 190 -5.54 -13.70 3.08
CA LEU A 190 -5.94 -12.35 2.71
C LEU A 190 -5.69 -12.14 1.21
N SER A 191 -6.60 -11.44 0.55
CA SER A 191 -6.52 -11.18 -0.89
C SER A 191 -6.88 -9.73 -1.18
N LEU A 192 -6.23 -9.12 -2.17
CA LEU A 192 -6.53 -7.76 -2.63
C LEU A 192 -6.71 -7.76 -4.15
N ILE A 193 -7.88 -7.40 -4.63
CA ILE A 193 -8.16 -7.32 -6.07
C ILE A 193 -8.48 -5.88 -6.42
N VAL A 194 -7.67 -5.27 -7.28
CA VAL A 194 -7.83 -3.89 -7.74
C VAL A 194 -8.10 -3.85 -9.23
N ALA A 195 -9.36 -3.65 -9.60
CA ALA A 195 -9.84 -3.51 -10.96
C ALA A 195 -10.03 -2.03 -11.33
N ARG A 196 -8.95 -1.39 -11.77
CA ARG A 196 -8.96 0.00 -12.19
C ARG A 196 -9.57 0.13 -13.60
N GLY A 197 -10.36 1.16 -13.84
CA GLY A 197 -11.12 1.34 -15.08
C GLY A 197 -12.54 0.76 -15.07
N LEU A 198 -12.99 0.13 -13.98
CA LEU A 198 -14.42 -0.13 -13.77
C LEU A 198 -15.21 1.19 -13.71
N SER A 199 -16.43 1.17 -14.23
CA SER A 199 -17.28 2.37 -14.37
C SER A 199 -17.66 2.98 -13.01
N ARG A 200 -17.83 2.14 -11.98
CA ARG A 200 -18.18 2.56 -10.62
C ARG A 200 -17.00 2.42 -9.66
N PRO A 201 -16.63 3.47 -8.91
CA PRO A 201 -15.65 3.36 -7.84
C PRO A 201 -16.28 2.72 -6.59
N PHE A 202 -15.60 1.77 -5.95
CA PHE A 202 -16.04 1.21 -4.66
C PHE A 202 -14.89 0.51 -3.93
N THR A 203 -15.10 0.26 -2.63
CA THR A 203 -14.34 -0.72 -1.87
C THR A 203 -15.28 -1.70 -1.18
N ALA A 204 -14.89 -2.96 -1.08
CA ALA A 204 -15.65 -4.00 -0.39
C ALA A 204 -14.68 -4.94 0.34
N ILE A 205 -15.09 -5.43 1.51
CA ILE A 205 -14.35 -6.44 2.28
C ILE A 205 -15.34 -7.55 2.59
N GLY A 206 -15.00 -8.78 2.20
CA GLY A 206 -15.84 -9.95 2.41
C GLY A 206 -15.05 -11.23 2.21
N GLU A 207 -15.62 -12.34 2.64
CA GLU A 207 -15.04 -13.66 2.38
C GLU A 207 -15.44 -14.12 0.98
N ASP A 208 -14.46 -14.47 0.15
CA ASP A 208 -14.74 -15.04 -1.16
C ASP A 208 -15.08 -16.52 -1.04
N LEU A 209 -16.23 -16.92 -1.59
CA LEU A 209 -16.77 -18.27 -1.42
C LEU A 209 -15.85 -19.38 -1.97
N HIS A 210 -15.08 -19.09 -3.01
CA HIS A 210 -14.24 -20.07 -3.71
C HIS A 210 -12.91 -20.27 -2.98
N SER A 211 -12.21 -19.18 -2.71
CA SER A 211 -10.91 -19.19 -2.04
C SER A 211 -11.00 -19.33 -0.52
N ARG A 212 -12.17 -19.02 0.09
CA ARG A 212 -12.38 -18.83 1.54
C ARG A 212 -11.41 -17.83 2.16
N SER A 213 -10.88 -16.93 1.34
CA SER A 213 -9.96 -15.89 1.76
C SER A 213 -10.73 -14.63 2.05
N LEU A 214 -10.34 -13.90 3.11
CA LEU A 214 -10.84 -12.56 3.30
C LEU A 214 -10.29 -11.69 2.17
N THR A 215 -11.18 -11.15 1.35
CA THR A 215 -10.83 -10.47 0.10
C THR A 215 -11.26 -9.02 0.16
N VAL A 216 -10.31 -8.13 -0.16
CA VAL A 216 -10.56 -6.70 -0.39
C VAL A 216 -10.75 -6.49 -1.89
N LEU A 217 -11.94 -6.08 -2.30
CA LEU A 217 -12.23 -5.69 -3.67
C LEU A 217 -12.17 -4.17 -3.79
N VAL A 218 -11.50 -3.70 -4.84
CA VAL A 218 -11.43 -2.29 -5.18
C VAL A 218 -11.77 -2.15 -6.67
N GLY A 219 -12.88 -1.48 -6.95
CA GLY A 219 -13.29 -1.17 -8.32
C GLY A 219 -13.08 0.30 -8.64
N GLY A 220 -12.70 0.59 -9.89
CA GLY A 220 -12.69 1.93 -10.47
C GLY A 220 -11.50 2.79 -10.04
N GLU A 221 -11.72 4.10 -10.02
CA GLU A 221 -10.68 5.12 -9.86
C GLU A 221 -10.40 5.46 -8.40
N VAL A 222 -10.11 4.43 -7.59
CA VAL A 222 -9.90 4.56 -6.13
C VAL A 222 -8.45 4.94 -5.82
N SER A 223 -8.26 5.87 -4.87
CA SER A 223 -6.94 6.36 -4.48
C SER A 223 -6.11 5.29 -3.75
N PRO A 224 -4.77 5.30 -3.87
CA PRO A 224 -3.94 4.32 -3.16
C PRO A 224 -4.05 4.42 -1.64
N ARG A 225 -4.38 5.61 -1.11
CA ARG A 225 -4.62 5.79 0.33
C ARG A 225 -5.80 4.94 0.78
N LEU A 226 -6.90 4.97 0.03
CA LEU A 226 -8.09 4.19 0.37
C LEU A 226 -7.85 2.69 0.18
N ILE A 227 -7.12 2.27 -0.85
CA ILE A 227 -6.71 0.86 -1.06
C ILE A 227 -5.97 0.33 0.18
N LEU A 228 -4.92 1.03 0.62
CA LEU A 228 -4.12 0.64 1.79
C LEU A 228 -4.94 0.66 3.07
N ARG A 229 -5.83 1.64 3.25
CA ARG A 229 -6.73 1.71 4.42
C ARG A 229 -7.71 0.54 4.47
N SER A 230 -8.32 0.17 3.35
CA SER A 230 -9.21 -1.00 3.28
C SER A 230 -8.44 -2.29 3.57
N LEU A 231 -7.19 -2.37 3.11
CA LEU A 231 -6.32 -3.51 3.40
C LEU A 231 -5.92 -3.60 4.88
N ALA A 232 -5.59 -2.48 5.52
CA ALA A 232 -5.31 -2.43 6.96
C ALA A 232 -6.55 -2.84 7.78
N THR A 233 -7.74 -2.39 7.37
CA THR A 233 -9.01 -2.81 7.97
C THR A 233 -9.23 -4.32 7.86
N ALA A 234 -9.00 -4.91 6.67
CA ALA A 234 -9.12 -6.35 6.48
C ALA A 234 -8.06 -7.12 7.30
N THR A 235 -6.85 -6.59 7.44
CA THR A 235 -5.80 -7.16 8.29
C THR A 235 -6.24 -7.20 9.76
N ALA A 236 -6.89 -6.15 10.27
CA ALA A 236 -7.46 -6.14 11.62
C ALA A 236 -8.56 -7.21 11.79
N GLN A 237 -9.40 -7.42 10.77
CA GLN A 237 -10.42 -8.48 10.80
C GLN A 237 -9.80 -9.88 10.84
N VAL A 238 -8.68 -10.11 10.14
CA VAL A 238 -7.92 -11.36 10.24
C VAL A 238 -7.41 -11.57 11.68
N PHE A 239 -6.85 -10.53 12.30
CA PHE A 239 -6.38 -10.62 13.69
C PHE A 239 -7.52 -10.95 14.66
N ASP A 240 -8.69 -10.34 14.47
CA ASP A 240 -9.86 -10.61 15.29
C ASP A 240 -10.42 -12.03 15.07
N ALA A 241 -10.31 -12.58 13.85
CA ALA A 241 -10.70 -13.96 13.55
C ALA A 241 -9.73 -14.98 14.20
N GLU A 242 -8.43 -14.69 14.20
CA GLU A 242 -7.39 -15.55 14.81
C GLU A 242 -7.55 -15.70 16.33
N ARG A 243 -8.23 -14.76 17.02
CA ARG A 243 -8.53 -14.87 18.45
C ARG A 243 -9.35 -16.12 18.79
N GLY A 244 -10.07 -16.67 17.81
CA GLY A 244 -11.00 -17.77 18.01
C GLY A 244 -12.24 -17.33 18.80
N ARG A 245 -13.31 -18.11 18.66
CA ARG A 245 -14.57 -17.92 19.38
C ARG A 245 -15.02 -19.25 19.97
N VAL A 246 -15.47 -19.22 21.22
CA VAL A 246 -16.11 -20.36 21.86
C VAL A 246 -17.61 -20.09 21.91
N GLU A 247 -18.37 -20.89 21.17
CA GLU A 247 -19.83 -20.90 21.29
C GLU A 247 -20.21 -21.54 22.62
N MET A 248 -21.00 -20.82 23.42
CA MET A 248 -21.59 -21.39 24.63
C MET A 248 -22.80 -22.22 24.23
N ALA A 249 -22.89 -23.46 24.72
CA ALA A 249 -23.99 -24.36 24.39
C ALA A 249 -25.35 -23.67 24.61
N ALA A 250 -26.21 -23.72 23.58
CA ALA A 250 -27.51 -23.07 23.54
C ALA A 250 -28.42 -23.53 24.68
N GLY A 251 -28.35 -22.82 25.80
CA GLY A 251 -29.29 -22.88 26.91
C GLY A 251 -29.71 -21.46 27.25
N GLU A 252 -30.81 -21.02 26.64
CA GLU A 252 -31.68 -19.90 27.06
C GLU A 252 -31.09 -18.50 27.25
N SER A 253 -29.86 -18.20 26.78
CA SER A 253 -29.39 -16.81 26.73
C SER A 253 -28.78 -16.46 25.38
N ASN A 254 -29.17 -15.32 24.81
CA ASN A 254 -28.50 -14.62 23.69
C ASN A 254 -27.12 -14.09 24.15
N THR A 255 -26.30 -14.93 24.78
CA THR A 255 -24.95 -14.54 25.18
C THR A 255 -24.06 -14.55 23.94
N PRO A 256 -23.42 -13.41 23.60
CA PRO A 256 -22.51 -13.36 22.46
C PRO A 256 -21.34 -14.34 22.68
N PRO A 257 -20.80 -14.93 21.61
CA PRO A 257 -19.69 -15.87 21.71
C PRO A 257 -18.49 -15.20 22.39
N ILE A 258 -17.83 -15.95 23.29
CA ILE A 258 -16.66 -15.45 24.01
C ILE A 258 -15.48 -15.45 23.05
N LYS A 259 -14.89 -14.27 22.81
CA LYS A 259 -13.67 -14.10 22.01
C LYS A 259 -12.45 -14.44 22.86
N GLY A 260 -11.45 -15.08 22.25
CA GLY A 260 -10.14 -15.27 22.89
C GLY A 260 -9.43 -13.94 23.20
N PRO A 261 -8.33 -13.99 23.98
CA PRO A 261 -7.58 -12.81 24.37
C PRO A 261 -6.92 -12.14 23.15
N ILE A 262 -6.72 -10.81 23.23
CA ILE A 262 -5.95 -10.08 22.23
C ILE A 262 -4.48 -10.43 22.37
N SER A 263 -3.86 -10.86 21.26
CA SER A 263 -2.41 -11.12 21.17
C SER A 263 -1.68 -10.01 20.42
N LYS A 264 -2.37 -9.31 19.52
CA LYS A 264 -1.86 -8.24 18.67
C LYS A 264 -2.98 -7.31 18.21
N CYS A 265 -2.67 -6.05 17.94
CA CYS A 265 -3.61 -5.08 17.39
C CYS A 265 -2.89 -4.08 16.46
N ILE A 266 -3.66 -3.41 15.61
CA ILE A 266 -3.17 -2.33 14.76
C ILE A 266 -3.50 -1.00 15.44
N LEU A 267 -2.48 -0.16 15.61
CA LEU A 267 -2.56 1.16 16.19
C LEU A 267 -2.43 2.23 15.08
N PRO A 268 -3.31 3.24 15.03
CA PRO A 268 -3.29 4.30 14.03
C PRO A 268 -2.23 5.37 14.36
N CYS A 269 -0.97 4.94 14.53
CA CYS A 269 0.17 5.79 14.87
C CYS A 269 1.37 5.49 13.99
N CYS A 270 2.26 6.46 13.86
CA CYS A 270 3.56 6.24 13.26
C CYS A 270 4.55 5.72 14.30
N THR A 271 5.46 4.86 13.85
CA THR A 271 6.58 4.37 14.66
C THR A 271 7.86 5.00 14.14
N CYS A 272 8.61 5.63 15.04
CA CYS A 272 9.83 6.36 14.74
C CYS A 272 10.98 5.81 15.59
N ILE A 273 12.20 5.94 15.07
CA ILE A 273 13.44 5.54 15.73
C ILE A 273 14.22 6.81 16.07
N ALA A 274 14.48 7.03 17.35
CA ALA A 274 15.30 8.14 17.84
C ALA A 274 16.75 8.01 17.36
N ALA A 275 17.53 9.10 17.38
CA ALA A 275 18.96 9.01 17.09
C ALA A 275 19.71 8.09 18.08
N SER A 276 19.20 7.93 19.30
CA SER A 276 19.67 6.98 20.31
C SER A 276 19.36 5.52 19.99
N GLY A 277 18.50 5.24 19.00
CA GLY A 277 17.97 3.90 18.72
C GLY A 277 16.66 3.58 19.46
N ASP A 278 16.17 4.47 20.32
CA ASP A 278 14.92 4.25 21.05
C ASP A 278 13.70 4.26 20.12
N VAL A 279 12.79 3.33 20.36
CA VAL A 279 11.53 3.19 19.61
C VAL A 279 10.48 4.12 20.24
N LYS A 280 9.84 4.93 19.39
CA LYS A 280 8.87 5.95 19.78
C LYS A 280 7.59 5.80 18.95
N LEU A 281 6.43 5.91 19.61
CA LEU A 281 5.13 5.95 18.93
C LEU A 281 4.60 7.37 18.91
N ALA A 282 4.05 7.82 17.79
CA ALA A 282 3.41 9.13 17.70
C ALA A 282 2.02 9.06 17.06
N PHE A 283 1.01 9.47 17.84
CA PHE A 283 -0.39 9.55 17.44
C PHE A 283 -0.73 10.96 16.95
N GLY A 284 -1.62 11.06 15.97
CA GLY A 284 -2.20 12.33 15.52
C GLY A 284 -1.83 12.77 14.12
N ALA A 285 -2.65 13.67 13.56
CA ALA A 285 -2.51 14.12 12.17
C ALA A 285 -1.23 14.94 11.94
N ALA A 286 -0.78 15.70 12.94
CA ALA A 286 0.46 16.48 12.86
C ALA A 286 1.70 15.58 12.78
N ALA A 287 1.67 14.35 13.30
CA ALA A 287 2.74 13.38 13.07
C ALA A 287 2.91 13.04 11.58
N LYS A 288 1.84 13.19 10.77
CA LYS A 288 1.87 12.91 9.34
C LYS A 288 2.70 13.91 8.53
N THR A 289 2.89 15.14 9.02
CA THR A 289 3.68 16.16 8.32
C THR A 289 5.19 15.88 8.42
N ALA A 290 5.62 15.18 9.47
CA ALA A 290 7.00 14.77 9.71
C ALA A 290 7.42 13.50 8.93
N ILE A 291 6.46 12.69 8.44
CA ILE A 291 6.70 11.40 7.74
C ILE A 291 7.81 11.51 6.70
N THR A 292 7.72 12.48 5.78
CA THR A 292 8.67 12.57 4.66
C THR A 292 10.09 12.92 5.13
N ALA A 293 10.23 13.74 6.17
CA ALA A 293 11.54 14.08 6.72
C ALA A 293 12.16 12.88 7.44
N LEU A 294 11.36 12.19 8.27
CA LEU A 294 11.81 11.01 9.01
C LEU A 294 12.13 9.82 8.10
N ALA A 295 11.33 9.62 7.05
CA ALA A 295 11.60 8.63 6.02
C ALA A 295 12.89 8.94 5.26
N ALA A 296 13.12 10.22 4.92
CA ALA A 296 14.37 10.63 4.28
C ALA A 296 15.57 10.36 5.18
N GLU A 297 15.43 10.51 6.49
CA GLU A 297 16.48 10.25 7.50
C GLU A 297 16.70 8.76 7.86
N ASN A 298 15.92 7.82 7.30
CA ASN A 298 15.88 6.41 7.71
C ASN A 298 15.49 6.21 9.20
N ARG A 299 14.63 7.09 9.70
CA ARG A 299 14.20 7.13 11.11
C ARG A 299 12.73 6.86 11.30
N LEU A 300 12.03 6.64 10.20
CA LEU A 300 10.64 6.21 10.19
C LEU A 300 10.61 4.70 10.01
N PHE A 301 9.88 4.01 10.88
CA PHE A 301 9.63 2.58 10.73
C PHE A 301 8.34 2.30 9.96
N CYS A 302 7.26 3.02 10.32
CA CYS A 302 5.98 3.02 9.62
C CYS A 302 5.21 4.33 9.87
N ASP A 303 4.31 4.69 8.95
CA ASP A 303 3.69 6.02 8.87
C ASP A 303 2.28 6.13 9.48
N GLY A 304 1.60 5.00 9.73
CA GLY A 304 0.26 5.06 10.32
C GLY A 304 -0.36 3.73 10.79
N ASP A 305 0.19 2.58 10.40
CA ASP A 305 -0.39 1.27 10.73
C ASP A 305 0.62 0.42 11.52
N THR A 306 0.82 0.82 12.78
CA THR A 306 1.74 0.14 13.70
C THR A 306 1.09 -1.11 14.26
N VAL A 307 1.77 -2.25 14.24
CA VAL A 307 1.30 -3.48 14.88
C VAL A 307 1.91 -3.62 16.25
N LEU A 308 1.09 -3.55 17.30
CA LEU A 308 1.53 -3.82 18.67
C LEU A 308 1.23 -5.28 19.01
N SER A 309 2.23 -5.99 19.50
CA SER A 309 2.14 -7.39 19.91
C SER A 309 2.75 -7.60 21.30
N ARG A 310 2.75 -8.83 21.82
CA ARG A 310 3.42 -9.14 23.09
C ARG A 310 4.95 -8.99 23.03
N ASP A 311 5.54 -9.24 21.87
CA ASP A 311 7.01 -9.30 21.71
C ASP A 311 7.62 -7.96 21.30
N GLY A 312 6.79 -7.00 20.88
CA GLY A 312 7.24 -5.68 20.47
C GLY A 312 6.36 -5.07 19.40
N VAL A 313 6.99 -4.20 18.60
CA VAL A 313 6.33 -3.39 17.58
C VAL A 313 6.72 -3.85 16.17
N SER A 314 5.73 -4.09 15.34
CA SER A 314 5.85 -4.40 13.92
C SER A 314 5.08 -3.36 13.10
N ARG A 315 5.04 -3.52 11.78
CA ARG A 315 4.34 -2.61 10.86
C ARG A 315 3.48 -3.41 9.89
N VAL A 316 2.30 -2.91 9.56
CA VAL A 316 1.42 -3.56 8.56
C VAL A 316 2.04 -3.50 7.17
N PHE A 317 2.57 -2.33 6.80
CA PHE A 317 3.18 -2.07 5.50
C PHE A 317 4.70 -1.91 5.59
N ALA A 318 5.40 -2.45 4.61
CA ALA A 318 6.85 -2.36 4.45
C ALA A 318 7.31 -1.01 3.91
N GLY A 319 6.41 -0.25 3.30
CA GLY A 319 6.69 1.02 2.65
C GLY A 319 5.94 2.19 3.26
N VAL A 320 6.27 3.39 2.78
CA VAL A 320 5.68 4.65 3.23
C VAL A 320 5.36 5.55 2.04
N CYS A 321 4.36 6.40 2.23
CA CYS A 321 3.99 7.43 1.27
C CYS A 321 4.72 8.73 1.60
N CYS A 322 5.64 9.15 0.74
CA CYS A 322 6.36 10.42 0.86
C CYS A 322 5.85 11.47 -0.12
N ASP A 323 5.99 12.74 0.25
CA ASP A 323 5.78 13.88 -0.64
C ASP A 323 7.00 14.05 -1.55
N GLY A 324 6.78 13.95 -2.87
CA GLY A 324 7.84 13.98 -3.87
C GLY A 324 8.55 15.33 -3.95
N GLU A 325 7.84 16.43 -3.79
CA GLU A 325 8.46 17.77 -3.81
C GLU A 325 9.32 18.00 -2.57
N LYS A 326 8.84 17.59 -1.39
CA LYS A 326 9.60 17.70 -0.14
C LYS A 326 10.84 16.83 -0.20
N LEU A 327 10.77 15.62 -0.75
CA LEU A 327 11.94 14.77 -1.00
C LEU A 327 12.95 15.43 -1.94
N GLU A 328 12.50 16.02 -3.06
CA GLU A 328 13.39 16.70 -3.99
C GLU A 328 14.10 17.90 -3.34
N LYS A 329 13.37 18.68 -2.53
CA LYS A 329 13.92 19.81 -1.76
C LYS A 329 14.98 19.34 -0.75
N LEU A 330 14.69 18.26 -0.01
CA LEU A 330 15.65 17.66 0.94
C LEU A 330 16.91 17.13 0.24
N GLY A 331 16.75 16.52 -0.93
CA GLY A 331 17.86 16.05 -1.77
C GLY A 331 18.75 17.19 -2.29
N LYS A 332 18.18 18.34 -2.64
CA LYS A 332 18.94 19.54 -3.05
C LYS A 332 19.71 20.19 -1.91
N LEU A 333 19.22 20.06 -0.68
CA LEU A 333 19.87 20.60 0.52
C LEU A 333 21.02 19.73 1.03
N GLY A 334 21.33 18.61 0.36
CA GLY A 334 22.40 17.70 0.77
C GLY A 334 22.14 17.00 2.12
N LYS A 335 20.90 17.06 2.61
CA LYS A 335 20.55 16.60 3.96
C LYS A 335 20.08 15.15 4.02
N LEU A 336 19.60 14.54 2.94
CA LEU A 336 19.41 13.10 2.73
C LEU A 336 18.77 12.86 1.35
N GLY A 337 18.77 11.61 0.89
CA GLY A 337 18.65 11.19 -0.52
C GLY A 337 17.61 11.93 -1.36
N LYS A 338 18.02 12.35 -2.57
CA LYS A 338 17.11 12.62 -3.70
C LYS A 338 16.10 11.48 -3.81
N PRO A 339 14.91 11.69 -4.44
CA PRO A 339 14.18 10.55 -5.00
C PRO A 339 15.20 9.65 -5.71
N GLY A 340 15.31 8.40 -5.29
CA GLY A 340 16.32 7.49 -5.81
C GLY A 340 16.21 7.43 -7.35
N GLU A 341 17.33 7.27 -8.04
CA GLU A 341 17.28 7.10 -9.50
C GLU A 341 16.31 5.95 -9.86
N GLY A 342 15.38 6.22 -10.79
CA GLY A 342 14.40 5.24 -11.25
C GLY A 342 13.13 5.10 -10.41
N GLU A 343 12.79 6.05 -9.53
CA GLU A 343 11.55 6.03 -8.75
C GLU A 343 10.29 6.33 -9.56
N MET A 344 9.15 5.80 -9.10
CA MET A 344 7.82 6.17 -9.62
C MET A 344 7.25 7.29 -8.76
N VAL A 345 6.94 8.42 -9.40
CA VAL A 345 6.22 9.55 -8.80
C VAL A 345 4.78 9.51 -9.29
N LEU A 346 3.85 9.16 -8.42
CA LEU A 346 2.42 9.03 -8.72
C LEU A 346 1.65 10.17 -8.06
N ASN A 347 1.08 11.09 -8.86
CA ASN A 347 0.36 12.27 -8.36
C ASN A 347 1.14 13.04 -7.26
N GLN A 348 2.41 13.36 -7.54
CA GLN A 348 3.34 14.04 -6.62
C GLN A 348 3.74 13.23 -5.37
N LYS A 349 3.32 11.97 -5.25
CA LYS A 349 3.70 11.08 -4.14
C LYS A 349 4.71 10.04 -4.60
N VAL A 350 5.60 9.67 -3.69
CA VAL A 350 6.57 8.59 -3.87
C VAL A 350 6.27 7.51 -2.84
N TYR A 351 6.03 6.30 -3.33
CA TYR A 351 5.82 5.13 -2.49
C TYR A 351 7.12 4.33 -2.46
N ARG A 352 7.77 4.27 -1.30
CA ARG A 352 9.07 3.64 -1.15
C ARG A 352 9.06 2.62 -0.02
N ALA A 353 9.77 1.52 -0.22
CA ALA A 353 10.05 0.58 0.86
C ALA A 353 10.92 1.26 1.92
N VAL A 354 10.66 0.92 3.18
CA VAL A 354 11.46 1.34 4.33
C VAL A 354 12.29 0.15 4.79
N GLU A 355 13.60 0.31 4.72
CA GLU A 355 14.55 -0.69 5.23
C GLU A 355 14.52 -0.73 6.76
N GLY A 356 14.84 -1.89 7.32
CA GLY A 356 14.89 -2.08 8.77
C GLY A 356 14.44 -3.46 9.21
N ASP A 357 14.54 -3.70 10.52
CA ASP A 357 14.17 -4.95 11.14
C ASP A 357 12.66 -5.23 11.03
N ASN A 358 12.30 -6.50 11.14
CA ASN A 358 10.91 -6.93 11.05
C ASN A 358 10.14 -6.76 12.36
N LEU A 359 10.84 -6.66 13.48
CA LEU A 359 10.27 -6.50 14.82
C LEU A 359 11.19 -5.58 15.61
N LEU A 360 10.62 -4.50 16.12
CA LEU A 360 11.28 -3.57 17.02
C LEU A 360 10.94 -3.91 18.48
N VAL A 361 11.81 -3.49 19.39
CA VAL A 361 11.56 -3.58 20.83
C VAL A 361 10.34 -2.74 21.24
N MET A 362 9.84 -2.99 22.44
CA MET A 362 8.77 -2.17 23.02
C MET A 362 9.19 -0.68 23.08
N PRO A 363 8.27 0.24 22.79
CA PRO A 363 8.59 1.66 22.76
C PRO A 363 8.75 2.21 24.17
N ASN A 364 9.70 3.12 24.31
CA ASN A 364 10.01 3.77 25.59
C ASN A 364 9.19 5.05 25.79
N GLU A 365 8.75 5.69 24.69
CA GLU A 365 7.94 6.91 24.73
C GLU A 365 6.77 6.83 23.74
N VAL A 366 5.64 7.38 24.17
CA VAL A 366 4.42 7.53 23.37
C VAL A 366 4.02 9.00 23.36
N PHE A 367 3.89 9.55 22.16
CA PHE A 367 3.53 10.95 21.93
C PHE A 367 2.12 11.06 21.39
N PHE A 368 1.32 11.91 22.02
CA PHE A 368 0.07 12.42 21.48
C PHE A 368 0.35 13.78 20.86
N VAL A 369 0.36 13.85 19.53
CA VAL A 369 0.66 15.07 18.79
C VAL A 369 -0.64 15.84 18.57
N GLU A 370 -0.79 16.94 19.30
CA GLU A 370 -1.96 17.80 19.31
C GLU A 370 -1.57 19.21 18.84
N ASN A 371 -2.50 19.93 18.20
CA ASN A 371 -2.27 21.30 17.76
C ASN A 371 -2.60 22.34 18.85
N GLU A 372 -3.37 21.94 19.84
CA GLU A 372 -3.89 22.79 20.93
C GLU A 372 -3.69 22.04 22.25
N GLY A 373 -3.34 22.77 23.31
CA GLY A 373 -3.10 22.22 24.66
C GLY A 373 -1.68 22.44 25.17
N GLU A 374 -1.47 22.19 26.47
CA GLU A 374 -0.15 22.27 27.09
C GLU A 374 0.66 20.99 26.80
N GLU A 375 1.92 21.17 26.41
CA GLU A 375 2.85 20.04 26.32
C GLU A 375 3.21 19.55 27.73
N GLY A 376 3.24 18.24 27.92
CA GLY A 376 3.47 17.69 29.25
C GLY A 376 3.54 16.18 29.27
N MET A 377 4.14 15.65 30.34
CA MET A 377 4.12 14.22 30.63
C MET A 377 2.78 13.86 31.28
N LEU A 378 2.18 12.77 30.82
CA LEU A 378 0.93 12.23 31.37
C LEU A 378 1.28 11.21 32.44
N SER A 379 0.84 11.46 33.68
CA SER A 379 1.05 10.56 34.82
C SER A 379 -0.21 9.81 35.25
N ASP A 380 -1.41 10.29 34.87
CA ASP A 380 -2.68 9.62 35.20
C ASP A 380 -3.00 8.55 34.15
N GLY A 381 -3.06 7.29 34.60
CA GLY A 381 -3.39 6.16 33.73
C GLY A 381 -4.78 6.24 33.11
N LYS A 382 -5.74 6.92 33.76
CA LYS A 382 -7.08 7.13 33.18
C LYS A 382 -7.04 8.10 32.01
N GLU A 383 -6.30 9.21 32.16
CA GLU A 383 -6.12 10.19 31.09
C GLU A 383 -5.42 9.56 29.87
N VAL A 384 -4.41 8.72 30.10
CA VAL A 384 -3.73 7.98 29.03
C VAL A 384 -4.69 7.03 28.31
N LEU A 385 -5.50 6.28 29.06
CA LEU A 385 -6.48 5.37 28.47
C LEU A 385 -7.54 6.13 27.64
N ASP A 386 -8.01 7.28 28.13
CA ASP A 386 -8.96 8.13 27.40
C ASP A 386 -8.34 8.66 26.10
N LYS A 387 -7.07 9.08 26.12
CA LYS A 387 -6.35 9.50 24.90
C LYS A 387 -6.14 8.33 23.94
N LEU A 388 -5.71 7.16 24.43
CA LEU A 388 -5.57 5.96 23.60
C LEU A 388 -6.91 5.58 22.97
N GLY A 389 -8.00 5.57 23.75
CA GLY A 389 -9.36 5.31 23.26
C GLY A 389 -9.78 6.30 22.16
N LYS A 390 -9.51 7.59 22.35
CA LYS A 390 -9.78 8.64 21.34
C LYS A 390 -9.07 8.40 20.02
N TYR A 391 -7.80 8.00 20.04
CA TYR A 391 -7.03 7.79 18.81
C TYR A 391 -7.25 6.42 18.16
N ILE A 392 -7.36 5.36 18.96
CA ILE A 392 -7.51 3.98 18.48
C ILE A 392 -8.95 3.70 18.05
N GLY A 393 -9.95 4.28 18.73
CA GLY A 393 -11.37 4.09 18.43
C GLY A 393 -11.93 2.70 18.76
N ASN A 394 -11.16 1.87 19.48
CA ASN A 394 -11.56 0.56 19.97
C ASN A 394 -11.07 0.37 21.41
N ASP A 395 -12.01 0.23 22.34
CA ASP A 395 -11.72 0.18 23.78
C ASP A 395 -10.93 -1.07 24.18
N GLU A 396 -11.18 -2.22 23.56
CA GLU A 396 -10.40 -3.45 23.83
C GLU A 396 -8.94 -3.26 23.40
N TYR A 397 -8.73 -2.62 22.24
CA TYR A 397 -7.38 -2.37 21.71
C TYR A 397 -6.66 -1.28 22.52
N ALA A 398 -7.38 -0.27 23.01
CA ALA A 398 -6.84 0.76 23.90
C ALA A 398 -6.42 0.16 25.25
N ALA A 399 -7.25 -0.70 25.84
CA ALA A 399 -6.90 -1.41 27.07
C ALA A 399 -5.68 -2.33 26.90
N PHE A 400 -5.63 -3.09 25.79
CA PHE A 400 -4.47 -3.90 25.45
C PHE A 400 -3.20 -3.05 25.26
N ALA A 401 -3.30 -1.93 24.53
CA ALA A 401 -2.18 -1.03 24.33
C ALA A 401 -1.67 -0.45 25.65
N MET A 402 -2.57 -0.01 26.53
CA MET A 402 -2.23 0.50 27.85
C MET A 402 -1.47 -0.55 28.69
N GLU A 403 -1.94 -1.80 28.70
CA GLU A 403 -1.28 -2.91 29.40
C GLU A 403 0.14 -3.16 28.87
N ARG A 404 0.31 -3.21 27.54
CA ARG A 404 1.61 -3.48 26.91
C ARG A 404 2.59 -2.31 27.04
N LEU A 405 2.08 -1.09 27.11
CA LEU A 405 2.86 0.15 27.15
C LEU A 405 3.01 0.72 28.57
N GLN A 406 2.73 -0.06 29.61
CA GLN A 406 2.77 0.39 31.01
C GLN A 406 4.12 0.96 31.47
N ASN A 407 5.22 0.57 30.81
CA ASN A 407 6.58 1.04 31.11
C ASN A 407 6.99 2.24 30.25
N ALA A 408 6.16 2.66 29.29
CA ALA A 408 6.44 3.78 28.42
C ALA A 408 6.10 5.12 29.08
N VAL A 409 6.84 6.16 28.72
CA VAL A 409 6.54 7.53 29.11
C VAL A 409 5.56 8.13 28.11
N PHE A 410 4.38 8.53 28.59
CA PHE A 410 3.36 9.17 27.77
C PHE A 410 3.50 10.69 27.82
N ARG A 411 3.43 11.35 26.67
CA ARG A 411 3.54 12.81 26.56
C ARG A 411 2.56 13.39 25.56
N THR A 412 2.06 14.58 25.83
CA THR A 412 1.41 15.43 24.83
C THR A 412 2.43 16.42 24.30
N ILE A 413 2.52 16.55 22.98
CA ILE A 413 3.45 17.46 22.30
C ILE A 413 2.79 18.15 21.11
N HIS A 414 3.36 19.26 20.68
CA HIS A 414 3.01 19.91 19.41
C HIS A 414 3.81 19.33 18.25
N GLY A 415 3.31 19.52 17.02
CA GLY A 415 3.94 18.99 15.80
C GLY A 415 5.39 19.44 15.61
N ASP A 416 5.69 20.71 15.88
CA ASP A 416 7.03 21.29 15.71
C ASP A 416 8.04 20.72 16.73
N SER A 417 7.55 20.28 17.89
CA SER A 417 8.36 19.66 18.94
C SER A 417 8.73 18.22 18.59
N LEU A 418 7.90 17.50 17.81
CA LEU A 418 8.17 16.12 17.40
C LEU A 418 9.49 16.03 16.61
N GLU A 419 9.70 16.92 15.63
CA GLU A 419 10.95 16.90 14.83
C GLU A 419 12.19 17.21 15.69
N LYS A 420 12.05 18.01 16.75
CA LYS A 420 13.14 18.30 17.69
C LYS A 420 13.44 17.15 18.62
N LEU A 421 12.41 16.50 19.17
CA LEU A 421 12.51 15.37 20.11
C LEU A 421 12.98 14.07 19.46
N LEU A 422 12.92 14.03 18.13
CA LEU A 422 13.47 12.94 17.36
C LEU A 422 14.97 13.18 17.10
N LYS A 423 15.45 14.39 16.81
CA LYS A 423 16.90 14.65 16.65
C LYS A 423 17.68 14.34 17.93
#